data_AF-A0A2U0RZY4-F1
#
_entry.id   AF-A0A2U0RZY4-F1
#
_cell.length_a   1.000
_cell.length_b   1.000
_cell.length_c   1.000
_cell.angle_alpha   90.00
_cell.angle_beta   90.00
_cell.angle_gamma   90.00
#
_symmetry.space_group_name_H-M   'P 1'
#
loop_
_entity.id
_entity.type
_entity.pdbx_description
1 polymer ?
#
loop_
_entity_poly.entity_id
_entity_poly.type
_entity_poly.pdbx_seq_one_letter_code
_entity_poly.pdbx_strand_id
1 'polypeptide(L)' 'MVENQLNKAIENFVAIPLIILIVIYMIASAIDPILNLNSPTFRVVFTISAGIPSLTLFIKKQLTTSQQSKK' A
#
# COMPACT_ATOMS: atom_id res chain seq x y z
N MET A 1 1.45 -28.08 -1.21
CA MET A 1 1.48 -27.18 -2.40
C MET A 1 0.35 -26.16 -2.38
N VAL A 2 -0.90 -26.54 -2.10
CA VAL A 2 -2.07 -25.64 -2.07
C VAL A 2 -1.97 -24.57 -0.97
N GLU A 3 -1.53 -24.93 0.24
CA GLU A 3 -1.35 -23.97 1.34
C GLU A 3 -0.33 -22.87 1.03
N ASN A 4 0.78 -23.20 0.35
CA ASN A 4 1.77 -22.20 -0.06
C ASN A 4 1.21 -21.21 -1.08
N GLN A 5 0.30 -21.65 -1.95
CA GLN A 5 -0.36 -20.74 -2.89
C GLN A 5 -1.41 -19.87 -2.19
N LEU A 6 -2.15 -20.44 -1.24
CA LEU A 6 -3.12 -19.71 -0.42
C LEU A 6 -2.44 -18.64 0.43
N ASN A 7 -1.34 -18.98 1.11
CA ASN A 7 -0.59 -18.03 1.92
C ASN A 7 -0.03 -16.87 1.09
N LYS A 8 0.52 -17.16 -0.11
CA LYS A 8 0.97 -16.11 -1.04
C LYS A 8 -0.17 -15.23 -1.54
N ALA A 9 -1.36 -15.80 -1.77
CA ALA A 9 -2.52 -15.01 -2.18
C ALA A 9 -2.97 -14.06 -1.07
N ILE A 10 -3.03 -14.53 0.18
CA ILE A 10 -3.37 -13.71 1.35
C ILE A 10 -2.33 -12.62 1.57
N GLU A 11 -1.05 -12.96 1.47
CA GLU A 11 0.05 -12.01 1.61
C GLU A 11 -0.05 -10.88 0.58
N ASN A 12 -0.26 -11.22 -0.70
CA ASN A 12 -0.36 -10.23 -1.78
C ASN A 12 -1.64 -9.39 -1.72
N PHE A 13 -2.76 -9.95 -1.25
CA PHE A 13 -4.05 -9.26 -1.26
C PHE A 13 -4.30 -8.44 0.01
N VAL A 14 -3.76 -8.87 1.16
CA VAL A 14 -4.06 -8.27 2.47
C VAL A 14 -2.80 -7.67 3.09
N ALA A 15 -1.74 -8.46 3.26
CA ALA A 15 -0.57 -8.04 4.02
C ALA A 15 0.17 -6.89 3.32
N ILE A 16 0.47 -7.03 2.02
CA ILE A 16 1.24 -5.99 1.30
C ILE A 16 0.45 -4.67 1.20
N PRO A 17 -0.84 -4.66 0.82
CA PRO A 17 -1.62 -3.42 0.83
C PRO A 17 -1.67 -2.73 2.19
N LEU A 18 -1.83 -3.53 3.26
CA LEU A 18 -1.85 -3.01 4.62
C LEU A 18 -0.50 -2.39 5.02
N ILE A 19 0.61 -3.05 4.68
CA ILE A 19 1.97 -2.54 4.93
C ILE A 19 2.18 -1.20 4.20
N ILE A 20 1.76 -1.11 2.94
CA ILE A 20 1.88 0.14 2.16
C ILE A 20 1.11 1.27 2.85
N LEU A 21 -0.12 1.03 3.28
CA LEU A 21 -0.93 2.03 3.98
C LEU A 21 -0.31 2.46 5.31
N ILE A 22 0.22 1.52 6.09
CA ILE A 22 0.91 1.81 7.36
C ILE A 22 2.14 2.68 7.14
N VAL A 23 2.97 2.35 6.13
CA VAL A 23 4.17 3.13 5.80
C VAL A 23 3.79 4.56 5.40
N ILE A 24 2.77 4.73 4.55
CA ILE A 24 2.31 6.05 4.13
C ILE A 24 1.75 6.84 5.30
N TYR A 25 1.01 6.20 6.21
CA TYR A 25 0.51 6.85 7.43
C TYR A 25 1.64 7.30 8.36
N MET A 26 2.72 6.50 8.50
CA MET A 26 3.90 6.89 9.25
C MET A 26 4.59 8.11 8.62
N ILE A 27 4.71 8.14 7.29
CA ILE A 27 5.23 9.32 6.57
C ILE A 27 4.34 10.53 6.84
N ALA A 28 3.02 10.38 6.73
CA ALA A 28 2.06 11.45 7.01
C ALA A 28 2.20 11.99 8.44
N SER A 29 2.40 11.09 9.41
CA SER A 29 2.60 11.43 10.82
C SER A 29 3.93 12.13 11.08
N ALA A 30 4.98 11.83 10.30
CA ALA A 30 6.27 12.49 10.39
C ALA A 30 6.25 13.90 9.78
N ILE A 31 5.49 14.13 8.70
CA ILE A 31 5.40 15.44 8.04
C ILE A 31 4.39 16.39 8.70
N ASP A 32 3.34 15.86 9.36
CA ASP A 32 2.31 16.65 10.03
C ASP A 32 2.88 17.72 11.01
N PRO A 33 3.85 17.40 11.90
CA PRO A 33 4.49 18.42 12.74
C PRO A 33 5.43 19.36 11.96
N ILE A 34 6.04 18.90 10.86
CA ILE A 34 6.92 19.73 10.01
C ILE A 34 6.11 20.83 9.30
N LEU A 35 4.89 20.49 8.88
CA LEU A 35 3.96 21.41 8.24
C LEU A 35 3.12 22.22 9.24
N ASN A 36 3.34 22.02 10.55
CA ASN A 36 2.60 22.67 11.64
C ASN A 36 1.08 22.51 11.54
N LEU A 37 0.62 21.42 10.90
CA LEU A 37 -0.80 21.12 10.71
C LEU A 37 -1.40 20.50 11.97
N ASN A 38 -0.60 19.66 12.65
CA ASN A 38 -0.94 18.94 13.88
C ASN A 38 -2.34 18.30 13.83
N SER A 39 -2.75 17.81 12.66
CA SER A 39 -4.13 17.47 12.35
C SER A 39 -4.27 15.99 12.00
N PRO A 40 -5.05 15.22 12.79
CA PRO A 40 -5.32 13.83 12.46
C PRO A 40 -6.04 13.68 11.11
N THR A 41 -6.86 14.68 10.73
CA THR A 41 -7.54 14.73 9.44
C THR A 41 -6.54 14.79 8.29
N PHE A 42 -5.49 15.61 8.41
CA PHE A 42 -4.46 15.68 7.38
C PHE A 42 -3.77 14.32 7.18
N ARG A 43 -3.40 13.64 8.28
CA ARG A 43 -2.74 12.32 8.20
C ARG A 43 -3.60 11.30 7.47
N VAL A 44 -4.90 11.27 7.77
CA VAL A 44 -5.85 10.36 7.12
C VAL A 44 -6.03 10.72 5.64
N VAL A 45 -6.27 12.00 5.33
CA VAL A 45 -6.47 12.46 3.94
C VAL A 45 -5.23 12.21 3.09
N PHE A 46 -4.03 12.51 3.61
CA PHE A 46 -2.76 12.22 2.95
C PHE A 46 -2.58 10.71 2.74
N THR A 47 -2.91 9.90 3.73
CA THR A 47 -2.80 8.44 3.63
C THR A 47 -3.74 7.87 2.58
N ILE A 48 -4.97 8.37 2.47
CA ILE A 48 -5.91 7.94 1.44
C ILE A 48 -5.46 8.42 0.06
N SER A 49 -5.06 9.69 -0.06
CA SER A 49 -4.70 10.30 -1.35
C SER A 49 -3.38 9.78 -1.91
N ALA A 50 -2.40 9.46 -1.06
CA ALA A 50 -1.15 8.83 -1.48
C ALA A 50 -1.26 7.30 -1.51
N GLY A 51 -2.01 6.71 -0.57
CA GLY A 51 -2.16 5.26 -0.43
C GLY A 51 -2.90 4.61 -1.58
N ILE A 52 -4.05 5.13 -1.99
CA ILE A 52 -4.83 4.52 -3.08
C ILE A 52 -4.01 4.46 -4.39
N PRO A 53 -3.37 5.54 -4.86
CA PRO A 53 -2.52 5.49 -6.05
C PRO A 53 -1.33 4.52 -5.92
N SER A 54 -0.66 4.47 -4.76
CA SER A 54 0.44 3.52 -4.52
C SER A 54 -0.03 2.07 -4.60
N LEU A 55 -1.21 1.75 -4.05
CA LEU A 55 -1.83 0.44 -4.15
C LEU A 55 -2.20 0.11 -5.61
N THR A 56 -2.80 1.05 -6.33
CA THR A 56 -3.13 0.86 -7.75
C THR A 56 -1.87 0.57 -8.58
N LEU A 57 -0.78 1.30 -8.37
CA LEU A 57 0.50 1.06 -9.05
C LEU A 57 1.09 -0.31 -8.69
N PHE A 58 1.04 -0.69 -7.42
CA PHE A 58 1.52 -2.00 -6.96
C PHE A 58 0.75 -3.15 -7.63
N ILE A 59 -0.58 -3.08 -7.61
CA ILE A 59 -1.45 -4.08 -8.25
C ILE A 59 -1.20 -4.14 -9.76
N LYS A 60 -1.11 -2.97 -10.42
CA LYS A 60 -0.80 -2.90 -11.85
C LYS A 60 0.55 -3.56 -12.18
N LYS A 61 1.58 -3.34 -11.35
CA LYS A 61 2.89 -3.96 -11.52
C LYS A 61 2.81 -5.48 -11.37
N GLN A 62 2.15 -5.98 -10.32
CA GLN A 62 1.92 -7.42 -10.09
C GLN A 62 1.20 -8.09 -11.27
N LEU A 63 0.16 -7.44 -11.82
CA LEU A 63 -0.58 -7.95 -12.98
C LEU A 63 0.30 -7.99 -14.24
N THR A 64 1.08 -6.93 -14.49
CA THR A 64 1.96 -6.86 -15.66
C THR A 64 3.08 -7.91 -15.60
N THR A 65 3.71 -8.07 -14.43
CA THR A 65 4.74 -9.11 -14.20
C THR A 65 4.17 -10.52 -14.33
N SER A 66 2.94 -10.75 -13.86
CA SER A 66 2.26 -12.05 -14.02
C SER A 66 1.92 -12.38 -15.47
N GLN A 67 1.70 -11.37 -16.33
CA GLN A 67 1.47 -11.58 -17.76
C GLN A 67 2.76 -11.84 -18.56
N GLN A 68 3.89 -11.26 -18.17
CA GLN A 68 5.19 -11.56 -18.81
C GLN A 68 5.70 -12.97 -18.52
N SER A 69 5.34 -13.58 -17.38
CA SER A 69 5.72 -14.96 -17.06
C SER A 69 4.95 -16.03 -17.84
N LYS A 70 3.98 -15.65 -18.68
CA LYS A 70 3.14 -16.56 -19.50
C LYS A 70 3.44 -16.49 -21.01
N LYS A 71 4.40 -15.67 -21.45
CA LYS A 71 4.93 -15.65 -22.83
C LYS A 71 6.30 -16.30 -22.85
#